data_AF-A0A355V4C0-F1
#
_entry.id   AF-A0A355V4C0-F1
#
_cell.length_a   1.000
_cell.length_b   1.000
_cell.length_c   1.000
_cell.angle_alpha   90.00
_cell.angle_beta   90.00
_cell.angle_gamma   90.00
#
_symmetry.space_group_name_H-M   'P 1'
#
loop_
_entity.id
_entity.type
_entity.pdbx_description
1 polymer ?
#
loop_
_entity_poly.entity_id
_entity_poly.type
_entity_poly.pdbx_seq_one_letter_code
_entity_poly.pdbx_strand_id
1 'polypeptide(L)'
;MNFDVIEISEEQLKGLSVVQMKMLRTAQQKKDSLYRKAEDDLEVFRVLFLSAGMKNSNLYEDKKAELYSDRDYETAVLADNLIYNLSLNEPSGGGDTGDTGGDEQAGYIVDYSLTYNERYVIVRDYYLAIPDSAERMALYTADDVAKRYLSGYYTTLYNVLATYSK
;
A
#
# COMPACT_ATOMS: atom_id res chain seq x y z
N MET A 1 -10.92 19.08 -1.27
CA MET A 1 -9.95 18.05 -0.83
C MET A 1 -8.63 18.43 -1.44
N ASN A 2 -7.62 18.67 -0.61
CA ASN A 2 -6.28 19.04 -1.05
C ASN A 2 -5.41 17.78 -1.03
N PHE A 3 -4.53 17.59 -2.01
CA PHE A 3 -3.64 16.43 -2.08
C PHE A 3 -2.27 16.85 -1.57
N ASP A 4 -1.92 16.39 -0.38
CA ASP A 4 -0.66 16.71 0.31
C ASP A 4 -0.05 15.45 0.96
N VAL A 5 -0.56 14.26 0.62
CA VAL A 5 0.03 12.97 1.00
C VAL A 5 1.37 12.71 0.29
N ILE A 6 1.53 13.25 -0.92
CA ILE A 6 2.78 13.24 -1.71
C ILE A 6 2.95 14.60 -2.40
N GLU A 7 4.18 14.96 -2.75
CA GLU A 7 4.43 16.12 -3.62
C GLU A 7 4.05 15.77 -5.06
N ILE A 8 2.95 16.38 -5.54
CA ILE A 8 2.48 16.21 -6.93
C ILE A 8 2.09 17.56 -7.52
N SER A 9 2.55 17.85 -8.74
CA SER A 9 2.17 19.08 -9.44
C SER A 9 0.77 18.99 -10.03
N GLU A 10 0.14 20.14 -10.30
CA GLU A 10 -1.17 20.16 -10.98
C GLU A 10 -1.14 19.52 -12.38
N GLU A 11 0.00 19.61 -13.07
CA GLU A 11 0.20 18.99 -14.38
C GLU A 11 0.28 17.46 -14.27
N GLN A 12 1.02 16.96 -13.28
CA GLN A 12 1.08 15.52 -13.00
C GLN A 12 -0.28 14.98 -12.58
N LEU A 13 -1.04 15.74 -11.79
CA LEU A 13 -2.37 15.36 -11.33
C LEU A 13 -3.38 15.22 -12.49
N LYS A 14 -3.28 16.07 -13.53
CA LYS A 14 -4.10 15.96 -14.75
C LYS A 14 -3.70 14.77 -15.63
N GLY A 15 -2.45 14.34 -15.55
CA GLY A 15 -1.92 13.18 -16.28
C GLY A 15 -2.24 11.82 -15.65
N LEU A 16 -2.76 11.80 -14.42
CA LEU A 16 -3.11 10.55 -13.74
C LEU A 16 -4.32 9.87 -14.37
N SER A 17 -4.23 8.55 -14.54
CA SER A 17 -5.37 7.71 -14.90
C SER A 17 -6.46 7.73 -13.82
N VAL A 18 -7.68 7.31 -14.17
CA VAL A 18 -8.81 7.21 -13.22
C VAL A 18 -8.47 6.32 -12.02
N VAL A 19 -7.69 5.26 -12.23
CA VAL A 19 -7.23 4.35 -11.18
C VAL A 19 -6.22 5.04 -10.26
N GLN A 20 -5.21 5.70 -10.81
CA GLN A 20 -4.20 6.46 -10.04
C GLN A 20 -4.84 7.60 -9.24
N MET A 21 -5.83 8.29 -9.81
CA MET A 21 -6.61 9.33 -9.11
C MET A 21 -7.42 8.75 -7.94
N LYS A 22 -8.01 7.57 -8.10
CA LYS A 22 -8.73 6.89 -7.01
C LYS A 22 -7.77 6.49 -5.90
N MET A 23 -6.59 5.96 -6.23
CA MET A 23 -5.55 5.61 -5.26
C MET A 23 -5.08 6.83 -4.47
N LEU A 24 -4.77 7.93 -5.16
CA LEU A 24 -4.39 9.21 -4.54
C LEU A 24 -5.47 9.73 -3.60
N ARG A 25 -6.75 9.67 -4.00
CA ARG A 25 -7.90 10.04 -3.15
C ARG A 25 -8.01 9.17 -1.90
N THR A 26 -7.90 7.86 -2.03
CA THR A 26 -7.98 6.95 -0.88
C THR A 26 -6.81 7.16 0.09
N ALA A 27 -5.59 7.34 -0.43
CA ALA A 27 -4.42 7.63 0.39
C ALA A 27 -4.59 8.96 1.15
N GLN A 28 -5.04 10.02 0.47
CA GLN A 28 -5.28 11.30 1.13
C GLN A 28 -6.36 11.20 2.21
N GLN A 29 -7.48 10.51 1.96
CA GLN A 29 -8.51 10.29 2.98
C GLN A 29 -7.96 9.54 4.20
N LYS A 30 -7.07 8.57 3.97
CA LYS A 30 -6.42 7.83 5.05
C LYS A 30 -5.49 8.74 5.85
N LYS A 31 -4.66 9.58 5.21
CA LYS A 31 -3.86 10.61 5.88
C LYS A 31 -4.74 11.51 6.75
N ASP A 32 -5.81 12.09 6.18
CA ASP A 32 -6.71 12.97 6.92
C ASP A 32 -7.31 12.27 8.16
N SER A 33 -7.66 10.98 8.04
CA SER A 33 -8.17 10.20 9.17
C SER A 33 -7.12 9.95 10.26
N LEU A 34 -5.85 9.76 9.90
CA LEU A 34 -4.76 9.59 10.86
C LEU A 34 -4.50 10.86 11.66
N TYR A 35 -4.51 12.01 10.99
CA TYR A 35 -4.39 13.31 11.64
C TYR A 35 -5.54 13.54 12.61
N ARG A 36 -6.78 13.31 12.17
CA ARG A 36 -7.95 13.47 13.03
C ARG A 36 -7.91 12.54 14.23
N LYS A 37 -7.55 11.27 14.03
CA LYS A 37 -7.44 10.29 15.11
C LYS A 37 -6.39 10.72 16.15
N ALA A 38 -5.21 11.18 15.72
CA ALA A 38 -4.16 11.64 16.63
C ALA A 38 -4.62 12.84 17.48
N GLU A 39 -5.36 13.79 16.88
CA GLU A 39 -5.94 14.92 17.61
C GLU A 39 -7.04 14.50 18.58
N ASP A 40 -7.95 13.61 18.14
CA ASP A 40 -9.03 13.08 18.99
C ASP A 40 -8.44 12.32 20.20
N ASP A 41 -7.43 11.47 19.98
CA ASP A 41 -6.74 10.71 21.02
C ASP A 41 -5.98 11.63 21.99
N LEU A 42 -5.36 12.70 21.49
CA LEU A 42 -4.67 13.70 22.32
C LEU A 42 -5.66 14.49 23.20
N GLU A 43 -6.82 14.87 22.66
CA GLU A 43 -7.84 15.59 23.44
C GLU A 43 -8.46 14.69 24.52
N VAL A 44 -8.71 13.40 24.22
CA VAL A 44 -9.12 12.42 25.25
C VAL A 44 -8.06 12.34 26.35
N PHE A 45 -6.78 12.25 25.98
CA PHE A 45 -5.69 12.24 26.94
C PHE A 45 -5.61 13.53 27.75
N ARG A 46 -5.83 14.69 27.13
CA ARG A 46 -5.85 16.00 27.79
C ARG A 46 -6.88 16.07 28.92
N VAL A 47 -8.10 15.59 28.66
CA VAL A 47 -9.19 15.59 29.66
C VAL A 47 -8.81 14.68 30.84
N LEU A 48 -8.24 13.50 30.57
CA LEU A 48 -7.74 12.58 31.60
C LEU A 48 -6.59 13.20 32.41
N PHE A 49 -5.63 13.80 31.73
CA PHE A 49 -4.48 14.48 32.34
C PHE A 49 -4.89 15.61 33.30
N LEU A 50 -5.86 16.44 32.89
CA LEU A 50 -6.37 17.53 33.71
C LEU A 50 -7.20 17.02 34.90
N SER A 51 -8.06 16.03 34.68
CA SER A 51 -8.90 15.45 35.74
C SER A 51 -8.10 14.67 36.78
N ALA A 52 -6.99 14.04 36.38
CA ALA A 52 -6.07 13.35 37.28
C ALA A 52 -5.11 14.30 38.03
N GLY A 53 -5.19 15.62 37.82
CA GLY A 53 -4.34 16.60 38.50
C GLY A 53 -2.87 16.57 38.09
N MET A 54 -2.55 15.98 36.94
CA MET A 54 -1.16 15.76 36.47
C MET A 54 -0.51 16.97 35.81
N LYS A 55 -1.12 18.16 35.92
CA LYS A 55 -0.75 19.42 35.24
C LYS A 55 0.71 19.88 35.36
N ASN A 56 1.44 19.39 36.37
CA ASN A 56 2.85 19.74 36.61
C ASN A 56 3.83 18.69 36.05
N SER A 57 3.33 17.62 35.43
CA SER A 57 4.16 16.59 34.78
C SER A 57 4.32 16.85 33.29
N ASN A 58 5.34 16.26 32.69
CA ASN A 58 5.61 16.28 31.25
C ASN A 58 4.76 15.27 30.46
N LEU A 59 3.90 14.47 31.12
CA LEU A 59 3.17 13.36 30.52
C LEU A 59 2.32 13.78 29.31
N TYR A 60 1.80 15.02 29.30
CA TYR A 60 1.05 15.55 28.17
C TYR A 60 1.91 15.77 26.93
N GLU A 61 3.10 16.37 27.10
CA GLU A 61 4.02 16.61 25.99
C GLU A 61 4.63 15.29 25.49
N ASP A 62 4.96 14.37 26.41
CA ASP A 62 5.45 13.04 26.05
C ASP A 62 4.41 12.28 25.22
N LYS A 63 3.14 12.27 25.65
CA LYS A 63 2.06 11.58 24.92
C LYS A 63 1.78 12.23 23.57
N LYS A 64 1.82 13.55 23.49
CA LYS A 64 1.69 14.29 22.24
C LYS A 64 2.80 13.93 21.26
N ALA A 65 4.05 13.88 21.74
CA ALA A 65 5.20 13.51 20.92
C ALA A 65 5.09 12.07 20.39
N GLU A 66 4.66 11.13 21.23
CA GLU A 66 4.38 9.75 20.85
C GLU A 66 3.31 9.67 19.74
N LEU A 67 2.11 10.23 19.97
CA LEU A 67 1.00 10.16 19.01
C LEU A 67 1.35 10.82 17.66
N TYR A 68 2.08 11.93 17.69
CA TYR A 68 2.49 12.60 16.46
C TYR A 68 3.60 11.84 15.74
N SER A 69 4.55 11.24 16.45
CA SER A 69 5.56 10.37 15.86
C SER A 69 4.93 9.17 15.16
N ASP A 70 3.95 8.52 15.79
CA ASP A 70 3.25 7.37 15.21
C ASP A 70 2.45 7.78 13.96
N ARG A 71 1.71 8.90 14.05
CA ARG A 71 0.99 9.48 12.90
C ARG A 71 1.94 9.78 11.74
N ASP A 72 3.09 10.38 12.02
CA ASP A 72 4.06 10.79 11.00
C ASP A 72 4.70 9.57 10.34
N TYR A 73 5.03 8.54 11.13
CA TYR A 73 5.51 7.26 10.61
C TYR A 73 4.48 6.59 9.70
N GLU A 74 3.22 6.46 10.15
CA GLU A 74 2.14 5.87 9.35
C GLU A 74 1.88 6.67 8.07
N THR A 75 1.96 8.00 8.14
CA THR A 75 1.80 8.88 6.97
C THR A 75 2.95 8.70 5.97
N ALA A 76 4.19 8.54 6.45
CA ALA A 76 5.35 8.27 5.59
C ALA A 76 5.21 6.91 4.88
N VAL A 77 4.84 5.86 5.61
CA VAL A 77 4.59 4.53 5.02
C VAL A 77 3.47 4.60 3.97
N LEU A 78 2.41 5.36 4.24
CA LEU A 78 1.31 5.56 3.31
C LEU A 78 1.76 6.29 2.03
N ALA A 79 2.60 7.32 2.17
CA ALA A 79 3.18 8.05 1.05
C ALA A 79 4.08 7.16 0.19
N ASP A 80 4.99 6.39 0.81
CA ASP A 80 5.87 5.45 0.13
C ASP A 80 5.08 4.40 -0.65
N ASN A 81 4.06 3.82 -0.02
CA ASN A 81 3.16 2.87 -0.68
C ASN A 81 2.42 3.50 -1.86
N LEU A 82 1.98 4.76 -1.74
CA LEU A 82 1.32 5.45 -2.83
C LEU A 82 2.28 5.69 -4.00
N ILE A 83 3.47 6.23 -3.74
CA ILE A 83 4.51 6.46 -4.77
C ILE A 83 4.82 5.16 -5.51
N TYR A 84 5.02 4.08 -4.75
CA TYR A 84 5.24 2.77 -5.31
C TYR A 84 4.08 2.33 -6.21
N ASN A 85 2.83 2.34 -5.71
CA ASN A 85 1.67 1.93 -6.49
C ASN A 85 1.41 2.82 -7.73
N LEU A 86 1.74 4.11 -7.67
CA LEU A 86 1.67 5.00 -8.81
C LEU A 86 2.72 4.63 -9.87
N SER A 87 3.94 4.27 -9.45
CA SER A 87 5.03 3.82 -10.34
C SER A 87 4.72 2.48 -11.03
N LEU A 88 3.95 1.60 -10.37
CA LEU A 88 3.53 0.32 -10.95
C LEU A 88 2.53 0.46 -12.09
N ASN A 89 1.76 1.56 -12.12
CA ASN A 89 0.64 1.75 -13.04
C ASN A 89 1.04 2.28 -14.43
N GLU A 90 2.33 2.32 -14.78
CA GLU A 90 2.73 2.41 -16.19
C GLU A 90 2.82 1.01 -16.83
N PRO A 91 1.77 0.62 -17.55
CA PRO A 91 1.98 -0.02 -18.83
C PRO A 91 1.18 0.72 -19.91
N SER A 92 1.85 1.66 -20.59
CA SER A 92 1.50 2.05 -21.95
C SER A 92 1.94 0.93 -22.90
N GLY A 93 1.28 -0.22 -22.84
CA GLY A 93 1.60 -1.36 -23.69
C GLY A 93 0.47 -2.37 -23.64
N GLY A 94 -0.33 -2.41 -24.71
CA GLY A 94 -1.40 -3.38 -24.88
C GLY A 94 -0.90 -4.80 -24.66
N GLY A 95 -1.41 -5.44 -23.61
CA GLY A 95 -1.29 -6.87 -23.40
C GLY A 95 -2.51 -7.54 -24.00
N ASP A 96 -2.27 -8.21 -25.12
CA ASP A 96 -3.15 -9.10 -25.87
C ASP A 96 -4.18 -9.84 -24.98
N THR A 97 -5.46 -9.70 -25.31
CA THR A 97 -6.55 -10.51 -24.75
C THR A 97 -6.45 -11.93 -25.33
N GLY A 98 -5.49 -12.68 -24.81
CA GLY A 98 -5.25 -14.08 -25.16
C GLY A 98 -5.73 -15.03 -24.08
N ASP A 99 -6.86 -15.67 -24.37
CA ASP A 99 -7.39 -16.94 -23.86
C ASP A 99 -8.02 -17.00 -22.45
N THR A 100 -9.32 -17.33 -22.47
CA THR A 100 -10.17 -17.75 -21.35
C THR A 100 -9.82 -19.19 -20.96
N GLY A 101 -8.84 -19.35 -20.08
CA GLY A 101 -8.56 -20.63 -19.42
C GLY A 101 -8.21 -20.38 -17.96
N GLY A 102 -9.10 -20.77 -17.03
CA GLY A 102 -8.74 -20.85 -15.62
C GLY A 102 -7.73 -21.98 -15.44
N ASP A 103 -6.45 -21.65 -15.31
CA ASP A 103 -5.41 -22.63 -15.07
C ASP A 103 -5.55 -23.16 -13.62
N GLU A 104 -6.14 -24.35 -13.48
CA GLU A 104 -6.33 -25.09 -12.21
C GLU A 104 -5.02 -25.43 -11.46
N GLN A 105 -3.86 -25.00 -11.98
CA GLN A 105 -2.54 -25.27 -11.43
C GLN A 105 -2.04 -24.18 -10.46
N ALA A 106 -2.63 -22.98 -10.49
CA ALA A 106 -2.22 -21.91 -9.58
C ALA A 106 -2.84 -22.10 -8.19
N GLY A 107 -2.03 -21.98 -7.13
CA GLY A 107 -2.50 -22.06 -5.74
C GLY A 107 -3.32 -20.86 -5.26
N TYR A 108 -3.63 -19.91 -6.14
CA TYR A 108 -4.39 -18.69 -5.89
C TYR A 108 -5.47 -18.51 -6.96
N ILE A 109 -6.47 -17.68 -6.66
CA ILE A 109 -7.58 -17.42 -7.58
C ILE A 109 -7.09 -16.64 -8.80
N VAL A 110 -7.32 -17.18 -9.99
CA VAL A 110 -6.99 -16.55 -11.28
C VAL A 110 -8.27 -16.00 -11.92
N ASP A 111 -8.48 -14.70 -11.78
CA ASP A 111 -9.63 -13.97 -12.36
C ASP A 111 -9.16 -12.81 -13.26
N TYR A 112 -9.37 -12.95 -14.57
CA TYR A 112 -9.01 -11.94 -15.58
C TYR A 112 -10.05 -10.81 -15.72
N SER A 113 -11.17 -10.85 -15.00
CA SER A 113 -12.07 -9.71 -14.89
C SER A 113 -11.54 -8.63 -13.92
N LEU A 114 -10.65 -9.02 -13.01
CA LEU A 114 -10.00 -8.12 -12.05
C LEU A 114 -9.01 -7.18 -12.74
N THR A 115 -8.80 -6.01 -12.15
CA THR A 115 -7.76 -5.06 -12.56
C THR A 115 -6.37 -5.64 -12.28
N TYR A 116 -5.36 -5.27 -13.06
CA TYR A 116 -3.97 -5.76 -12.85
C TYR A 116 -3.45 -5.56 -11.42
N ASN A 117 -3.88 -4.51 -10.73
CA ASN A 117 -3.52 -4.27 -9.33
C ASN A 117 -4.17 -5.27 -8.38
N GLU A 118 -5.45 -5.59 -8.57
CA GLU A 118 -6.14 -6.60 -7.75
C GLU A 118 -5.51 -7.99 -7.97
N ARG A 119 -5.16 -8.32 -9.22
CA ARG A 119 -4.40 -9.55 -9.55
C ARG A 119 -3.05 -9.58 -8.84
N TYR A 120 -2.33 -8.45 -8.87
CA TYR A 120 -1.04 -8.31 -8.21
C TYR A 120 -1.12 -8.57 -6.70
N VAL A 121 -2.11 -7.99 -6.02
CA VAL A 121 -2.32 -8.18 -4.58
C VAL A 121 -2.57 -9.65 -4.25
N ILE A 122 -3.44 -10.32 -5.01
CA ILE A 122 -3.75 -11.75 -4.81
C ILE A 122 -2.48 -12.61 -4.89
N VAL A 123 -1.69 -12.44 -5.96
CA VAL A 123 -0.47 -13.24 -6.16
C VAL A 123 0.58 -12.89 -5.10
N ARG A 124 0.77 -11.61 -4.79
CA ARG A 124 1.71 -11.17 -3.76
C ARG A 124 1.38 -11.78 -2.40
N ASP A 125 0.13 -11.68 -1.98
CA ASP A 125 -0.30 -12.13 -0.65
C ASP A 125 -0.18 -13.66 -0.53
N TYR A 126 -0.46 -14.40 -1.60
CA TYR A 126 -0.22 -15.85 -1.67
C TYR A 126 1.26 -16.19 -1.44
N TYR A 127 2.18 -15.56 -2.20
CA TYR A 127 3.61 -15.88 -2.08
C TYR A 127 4.23 -15.38 -0.77
N LEU A 128 3.82 -14.22 -0.26
CA LEU A 128 4.31 -13.73 1.04
C LEU A 128 3.81 -14.56 2.24
N ALA A 129 2.73 -15.33 2.09
CA ALA A 129 2.30 -16.27 3.12
C ALA A 129 3.25 -17.47 3.29
N ILE A 130 4.11 -17.75 2.29
CA ILE A 130 5.13 -18.81 2.37
C ILE A 130 6.27 -18.34 3.28
N PRO A 131 6.54 -19.01 4.43
CA PRO A 131 7.51 -18.50 5.41
C PRO A 131 8.96 -18.58 4.92
N ASP A 132 9.34 -19.66 4.24
CA ASP A 132 10.69 -19.83 3.72
C ASP A 132 10.88 -18.99 2.45
N SER A 133 11.87 -18.11 2.50
CA SER A 133 12.19 -17.20 1.39
C SER A 133 12.77 -17.93 0.18
N ALA A 134 13.56 -18.98 0.39
CA ALA A 134 14.14 -19.75 -0.69
C ALA A 134 13.05 -20.54 -1.44
N GLU A 135 12.17 -21.21 -0.69
CA GLU A 135 10.98 -21.88 -1.23
C GLU A 135 10.07 -20.90 -1.98
N ARG A 136 9.76 -19.74 -1.39
CA ARG A 136 8.93 -18.70 -2.03
C ARG A 136 9.48 -18.28 -3.39
N MET A 137 10.77 -17.97 -3.46
CA MET A 137 11.41 -17.52 -4.70
C MET A 137 11.46 -18.63 -5.76
N ALA A 138 11.71 -19.88 -5.35
CA ALA A 138 11.73 -21.02 -6.26
C ALA A 138 10.34 -21.27 -6.86
N LEU A 139 9.29 -21.27 -6.04
CA LEU A 139 7.91 -21.46 -6.48
C LEU A 139 7.46 -20.33 -7.40
N TYR A 140 7.73 -19.07 -7.03
CA TYR A 140 7.35 -17.93 -7.85
C TYR A 140 8.02 -17.94 -9.23
N THR A 141 9.31 -18.30 -9.28
CA THR A 141 10.07 -18.33 -10.54
C THR A 141 9.60 -19.44 -11.48
N ALA A 142 9.03 -20.51 -10.93
CA ALA A 142 8.48 -21.64 -11.68
C ALA A 142 7.01 -21.44 -12.10
N ASP A 143 6.38 -20.32 -11.70
CA ASP A 143 4.96 -20.08 -11.92
C ASP A 143 4.67 -19.36 -13.24
N ASP A 144 4.47 -20.15 -14.29
CA ASP A 144 4.08 -19.66 -15.62
C ASP A 144 2.67 -19.05 -15.66
N VAL A 145 1.81 -19.35 -14.67
CA VAL A 145 0.50 -18.71 -14.55
C VAL A 145 0.67 -17.29 -14.02
N ALA A 146 1.45 -17.08 -12.95
CA ALA A 146 1.75 -15.75 -12.42
C ALA A 146 2.38 -14.86 -13.50
N LYS A 147 3.27 -15.42 -14.32
CA LYS A 147 3.92 -14.71 -15.42
C LYS A 147 2.94 -14.17 -16.45
N ARG A 148 1.96 -14.97 -16.87
CA ARG A 148 0.90 -14.55 -17.80
C ARG A 148 -0.13 -13.65 -17.12
N TYR A 149 -0.54 -14.00 -15.92
CA TYR A 149 -1.62 -13.34 -15.18
C TYR A 149 -1.26 -11.92 -14.74
N LEU A 150 0.00 -11.70 -14.37
CA LEU A 150 0.53 -10.40 -13.97
C LEU A 150 1.15 -9.61 -15.13
N SER A 151 1.55 -10.28 -16.22
CA SER A 151 2.21 -9.64 -17.36
C SER A 151 3.40 -8.79 -16.89
N GLY A 152 3.43 -7.48 -17.20
CA GLY A 152 4.49 -6.56 -16.78
C GLY A 152 4.72 -6.48 -15.26
N TYR A 153 3.72 -6.82 -14.44
CA TYR A 153 3.84 -6.82 -12.98
C TYR A 153 4.61 -8.02 -12.42
N TYR A 154 4.86 -9.06 -13.23
CA TYR A 154 5.56 -10.27 -12.80
C TYR A 154 6.99 -9.97 -12.33
N THR A 155 7.77 -9.27 -13.17
CA THR A 155 9.14 -8.87 -12.83
C THR A 155 9.19 -7.95 -11.61
N THR A 156 8.17 -7.11 -11.45
CA THR A 156 8.11 -6.20 -10.30
C THR A 156 7.86 -6.95 -8.99
N LEU A 157 6.92 -7.91 -8.99
CA LEU A 157 6.69 -8.74 -7.81
C LEU A 157 7.94 -9.57 -7.48
N TYR A 158 8.65 -10.10 -8.49
CA TYR A 158 9.92 -10.80 -8.28
C TYR A 158 10.91 -9.99 -7.43
N ASN A 159 11.11 -8.71 -7.77
CA ASN A 159 12.04 -7.83 -7.05
C ASN A 159 11.59 -7.56 -5.61
N VAL A 160 10.27 -7.44 -5.38
CA VAL A 160 9.70 -7.30 -4.04
C VAL A 160 9.97 -8.56 -3.21
N LEU A 161 9.64 -9.73 -3.74
CA LEU A 161 9.85 -11.00 -3.04
C LEU A 161 11.34 -11.22 -2.73
N ALA A 162 12.23 -10.86 -3.64
CA ALA A 162 13.68 -10.91 -3.44
C ALA A 162 14.16 -9.98 -2.31
N THR A 163 13.50 -8.85 -2.09
CA THR A 163 13.83 -7.91 -1.00
C THR A 163 13.51 -8.51 0.38
N TYR A 164 12.42 -9.27 0.48
CA TYR A 164 12.02 -10.00 1.69
C TYR A 164 12.66 -11.39 1.84
N SER A 165 13.70 -11.67 1.03
CA SER A 165 14.42 -12.95 1.02
C SER A 165 15.84 -12.86 1.59
N LYS A 166 16.21 -11.69 2.14
CA LYS A 166 17.52 -11.43 2.78
C LYS A 166 17.46 -11.58 4.29
#